data_AF-A0A1D7QP68-F1
#
_entry.id   AF-A0A1D7QP68-F1
#
_cell.length_a   1.000
_cell.length_b   1.000
_cell.length_c   1.000
_cell.angle_alpha   90.00
_cell.angle_beta   90.00
_cell.angle_gamma   90.00
#
_symmetry.space_group_name_H-M   'P 1'
#
loop_
_entity.id
_entity.type
_entity.pdbx_description
1 polymer ?
#
loop_
_entity_poly.entity_id
_entity_poly.type
_entity_poly.pdbx_seq_one_letter_code
_entity_poly.pdbx_strand_id
1 'polypeptide(L)'
;MNCCGQKRQSLEFTTDTDVHETENNLRTTDQRPVYFRYTGDNELQVKGVFNIVYSFSAQKPKLLVHPDDISVMRGYTNLVEVKET
;
A
#
# COMPACT_ATOMS: atom_id res chain seq x y z
N MET A 1 -32.27 47.41 -11.37
CA MET A 1 -33.16 47.13 -10.23
C MET A 1 -32.66 45.87 -9.54
N ASN A 2 -32.42 45.96 -8.21
CA ASN A 2 -32.06 44.94 -7.20
C ASN A 2 -30.86 44.00 -7.55
N CYS A 3 -29.64 44.09 -7.03
CA CYS A 3 -29.12 44.30 -5.67
C CYS A 3 -29.72 43.35 -4.61
N CYS A 4 -28.93 42.34 -4.19
CA CYS A 4 -28.92 41.52 -2.94
C CYS A 4 -28.11 40.23 -3.25
N GLY A 5 -26.96 39.86 -2.69
CA GLY A 5 -26.38 40.14 -1.39
C GLY A 5 -26.79 39.08 -0.37
N GLN A 6 -26.05 37.96 -0.22
CA GLN A 6 -25.84 37.28 1.07
C GLN A 6 -24.84 36.11 1.01
N LYS A 7 -23.70 36.30 1.68
CA LYS A 7 -22.92 35.23 2.34
C LYS A 7 -23.75 34.62 3.48
N ARG A 8 -23.66 33.31 3.70
CA ARG A 8 -23.84 32.53 4.96
C ARG A 8 -24.15 31.09 4.58
N GLN A 9 -23.76 30.04 5.28
CA GLN A 9 -22.83 29.76 6.38
C GLN A 9 -22.71 28.22 6.36
N SER A 10 -21.54 27.72 6.78
CA SER A 10 -21.25 26.38 7.26
C SER A 10 -22.43 25.41 7.41
N LEU A 11 -22.39 24.29 6.69
CA LEU A 11 -22.92 23.03 7.21
C LEU A 11 -21.75 22.29 7.83
N GLU A 12 -21.43 22.67 9.06
CA GLU A 12 -20.85 21.74 10.01
C GLU A 12 -21.91 20.67 10.27
N PHE A 13 -21.72 19.50 9.69
CA PHE A 13 -22.25 18.27 10.27
C PHE A 13 -21.13 17.65 11.09
N THR A 14 -21.02 18.08 12.34
CA THR A 14 -20.54 17.20 13.42
C THR A 14 -21.60 16.13 13.62
N THR A 15 -21.40 15.00 12.95
CA THR A 15 -21.85 13.72 13.48
C THR A 15 -20.60 12.93 13.80
N ASP A 16 -20.27 12.95 15.10
CA ASP A 16 -19.54 11.91 15.80
C ASP A 16 -20.00 10.54 15.30
N THR A 17 -19.25 9.98 14.37
CA THR A 17 -19.08 8.54 14.29
C THR A 17 -17.66 8.32 13.85
N ASP A 18 -16.84 7.99 14.85
CA ASP A 18 -15.49 7.48 14.75
C ASP A 18 -15.47 6.23 13.85
N VAL A 19 -15.41 6.48 12.55
CA VAL A 19 -15.04 5.51 11.53
C VAL A 19 -14.13 6.28 10.60
N HIS A 20 -12.88 6.47 11.04
CA HIS A 20 -11.81 6.78 10.11
C HIS A 20 -11.61 5.52 9.25
N GLU A 21 -12.50 5.34 8.26
CA GLU A 21 -12.17 4.64 7.03
C GLU A 21 -10.88 5.28 6.56
N THR A 22 -9.79 4.60 6.92
CA THR A 22 -8.45 4.95 6.52
C THR A 22 -8.54 5.04 5.02
N GLU A 23 -8.46 6.27 4.49
CA GLU A 23 -8.30 6.52 3.08
C GLU A 23 -7.12 5.65 2.65
N ASN A 24 -7.45 4.46 2.15
CA ASN A 24 -6.51 3.51 1.62
C ASN A 24 -6.15 4.13 0.28
N ASN A 25 -5.29 5.13 0.36
CA ASN A 25 -4.55 5.73 -0.72
C ASN A 25 -3.66 4.59 -1.27
N LEU A 26 -4.28 3.63 -1.94
CA LEU A 26 -3.69 2.87 -3.04
C LEU A 26 -3.46 3.88 -4.17
N ARG A 27 -2.56 4.81 -3.87
CA ARG A 27 -1.79 5.55 -4.83
C ARG A 27 -1.10 4.48 -5.67
N THR A 28 -1.68 4.18 -6.82
CA THR A 28 -0.98 3.67 -8.00
C THR A 28 -0.02 4.77 -8.50
N THR A 29 0.83 5.27 -7.60
CA THR A 29 2.00 6.07 -7.95
C THR A 29 2.93 5.08 -8.62
N ASP A 30 3.34 5.37 -9.86
CA ASP A 30 4.35 4.63 -10.65
C ASP A 30 5.20 3.73 -9.75
N GLN A 31 4.74 2.49 -9.58
CA GLN A 31 5.37 1.62 -8.61
C GLN A 31 6.73 1.27 -9.21
N ARG A 32 7.80 1.66 -8.53
CA ARG A 32 9.15 1.25 -8.92
C ARG A 32 9.36 -0.16 -8.39
N PRO A 33 10.23 -0.97 -9.01
CA PRO A 33 10.63 -2.23 -8.39
C PRO A 33 11.15 -1.97 -6.97
N VAL A 34 10.68 -2.74 -6.00
CA VAL A 34 11.07 -2.62 -4.59
C VAL A 34 11.67 -3.94 -4.13
N TYR A 35 12.71 -3.86 -3.29
CA TYR A 35 13.24 -5.03 -2.64
C TYR A 35 12.41 -5.39 -1.42
N PHE A 36 12.10 -6.68 -1.27
CA PHE A 36 11.51 -7.23 -0.07
C PHE A 36 12.53 -8.08 0.67
N ARG A 37 12.64 -7.86 1.98
CA ARG A 37 13.40 -8.69 2.90
C ARG A 37 12.48 -9.69 3.59
N TYR A 38 12.81 -10.96 3.51
CA TYR A 38 12.15 -12.05 4.21
C TYR A 38 12.73 -12.23 5.62
N THR A 39 11.85 -12.44 6.58
CA THR A 39 12.16 -12.53 8.02
C THR A 39 11.73 -13.85 8.65
N GLY A 40 11.16 -14.77 7.87
CA GLY A 40 10.74 -16.08 8.37
C GLY A 40 11.86 -17.12 8.35
N ASP A 41 11.62 -18.23 9.05
CA ASP A 41 12.59 -19.33 9.20
C ASP A 41 12.46 -20.40 8.09
N ASN A 42 11.32 -20.46 7.40
CA ASN A 42 11.01 -21.47 6.38
C ASN A 42 11.15 -20.91 4.96
N GLU A 43 10.93 -21.73 3.94
CA GLU A 43 10.76 -21.22 2.58
C GLU A 43 9.37 -20.61 2.41
N LEU A 44 9.29 -19.45 1.74
CA LEU A 44 8.04 -18.82 1.33
C LEU A 44 8.04 -18.64 -0.19
N GLN A 45 7.04 -19.22 -0.85
CA GLN A 45 6.79 -18.99 -2.27
C GLN A 45 5.53 -18.12 -2.44
N VAL A 46 5.69 -17.00 -3.15
CA VAL A 46 4.59 -16.08 -3.44
C VAL A 46 4.39 -16.02 -4.95
N LYS A 47 3.16 -16.25 -5.40
CA LYS A 47 2.78 -16.10 -6.80
C LYS A 47 2.25 -14.69 -7.03
N GLY A 48 2.95 -13.92 -7.86
CA GLY A 48 2.52 -12.60 -8.32
C GLY A 48 1.36 -12.65 -9.31
N VAL A 49 0.83 -11.48 -9.65
CA VAL A 49 -0.27 -11.24 -10.59
C VAL A 49 0.12 -11.70 -12.00
N PHE A 50 1.39 -11.54 -12.39
CA PHE A 50 1.91 -11.98 -13.70
C PHE A 50 2.42 -13.43 -13.74
N ASN A 51 1.97 -14.29 -12.82
CA ASN A 51 2.47 -15.67 -12.66
C ASN A 51 3.99 -15.77 -12.38
N ILE A 52 4.63 -14.67 -11.95
CA ILE A 52 6.00 -14.70 -11.44
C ILE A 52 5.97 -15.36 -10.05
N VAL A 53 6.82 -16.36 -9.82
CA VAL A 53 6.95 -17.00 -8.51
C VAL A 53 8.20 -16.47 -7.82
N TYR A 54 8.01 -15.84 -6.67
CA TYR A 54 9.06 -15.32 -5.82
C TYR A 54 9.34 -16.31 -4.69
N SER A 55 10.56 -16.84 -4.64
CA SER A 55 11.00 -17.81 -3.63
C SER A 55 11.92 -17.15 -2.61
N PHE A 56 11.38 -16.86 -1.43
CA PHE A 56 12.10 -16.30 -0.29
C PHE A 56 12.55 -17.42 0.66
N SER A 57 13.75 -17.28 1.21
CA SER A 57 14.25 -18.19 2.25
C SER A 57 15.34 -17.50 3.08
N ALA A 58 15.78 -18.12 4.17
CA ALA A 58 16.92 -17.63 4.94
C ALA A 58 18.20 -17.49 4.09
N GLN A 59 18.35 -18.30 3.03
CA GLN A 59 19.50 -18.23 2.11
C GLN A 59 19.34 -17.13 1.05
N LYS A 60 18.10 -16.77 0.71
CA LYS A 60 17.75 -15.70 -0.24
C LYS A 60 16.81 -14.72 0.44
N PRO A 61 17.31 -13.96 1.43
CA PRO A 61 16.45 -13.15 2.26
C PRO A 61 15.99 -11.87 1.57
N LYS A 62 16.58 -11.45 0.44
CA LYS A 62 16.22 -10.21 -0.25
C LYS A 62 15.97 -10.48 -1.73
N LEU A 63 14.81 -10.08 -2.24
CA LEU A 63 14.46 -10.19 -3.66
C LEU A 63 13.86 -8.89 -4.18
N LEU A 64 14.18 -8.53 -5.42
CA LEU A 64 13.54 -7.44 -6.13
C LEU A 64 12.19 -7.91 -6.68
N VAL A 65 11.13 -7.18 -6.38
CA VAL A 65 9.76 -7.51 -6.77
C VAL A 65 9.29 -6.55 -7.85
N HIS A 66 8.52 -7.09 -8.80
CA HIS A 66 7.95 -6.30 -9.87
C HIS A 66 6.95 -5.28 -9.28
N PRO A 67 6.93 -4.03 -9.78
CA PRO A 67 5.98 -3.00 -9.39
C PRO A 67 4.57 -3.51 -9.08
N ASP A 68 3.94 -4.16 -10.04
CA ASP A 68 2.54 -4.58 -9.93
C ASP A 68 2.30 -5.69 -8.89
N ASP A 69 3.36 -6.40 -8.50
CA ASP A 69 3.29 -7.48 -7.50
C ASP A 69 3.59 -7.00 -6.08
N ILE A 70 3.96 -5.73 -5.89
CA ILE A 70 4.26 -5.15 -4.57
C ILE A 70 3.06 -5.28 -3.62
N SER A 71 1.85 -5.03 -4.14
CA SER A 71 0.61 -5.15 -3.35
C SER A 71 0.40 -6.58 -2.82
N VAL A 72 0.75 -7.60 -3.61
CA VAL A 72 0.70 -9.01 -3.20
C VAL A 72 1.68 -9.27 -2.07
N MET A 73 2.92 -8.79 -2.19
CA MET A 73 3.95 -8.98 -1.17
C MET A 73 3.61 -8.32 0.16
N ARG A 74 2.98 -7.14 0.13
CA ARG A 74 2.49 -6.43 1.34
C ARG A 74 1.48 -7.25 2.14
N GLY A 75 0.83 -8.25 1.54
CA GLY A 75 -0.07 -9.16 2.23
C GLY A 75 0.63 -10.17 3.15
N TYR A 76 1.96 -10.33 3.05
CA TYR A 76 2.72 -11.29 3.84
C TYR A 76 3.46 -10.60 4.98
N THR A 77 3.12 -10.96 6.22
CA THR A 77 3.74 -10.38 7.44
C THR A 77 5.25 -10.59 7.53
N ASN A 78 5.75 -11.64 6.88
CA ASN A 78 7.17 -12.00 6.93
C ASN A 78 8.00 -11.29 5.83
N LEU A 79 7.37 -10.45 5.00
CA LEU A 79 8.01 -9.67 3.94
C LEU A 79 8.02 -8.18 4.31
N VAL A 80 9.21 -7.59 4.34
CA VAL A 80 9.43 -6.20 4.72
C VAL A 80 10.04 -5.45 3.53
N GLU A 81 9.40 -4.38 3.08
CA GLU A 81 9.97 -3.49 2.05
C GLU A 81 11.26 -2.85 2.55
N VAL A 82 12.31 -2.91 1.73
CA VAL A 82 13.61 -2.28 2.00
C VAL A 82 13.94 -1.32 0.87
N LYS A 83 14.19 -0.06 1.24
CA LYS A 83 14.72 0.96 0.34
C LYS A 83 16.20 0.68 0.13
N GLU A 84 16.65 0.68 -1.13
CA GLU A 84 18.09 0.82 -1.37
C GLU A 84 18.47 2.28 -1.12
N THR A 85 19.32 2.48 -0.11
CA THR A 85 20.05 3.72 0.16
C THR A 85 21.25 3.84 -0.76
#